data_AF-A0A4Q4YZ79-F1
#
_entry.id   AF-A0A4Q4YZ79-F1
#
_cell.length_a   1.000
_cell.length_b   1.000
_cell.length_c   1.000
_cell.angle_alpha   90.00
_cell.angle_beta   90.00
_cell.angle_gamma   90.00
#
_symmetry.space_group_name_H-M   'P 1'
#
loop_
_entity.id
_entity.type
_entity.pdbx_description
1 polymer ?
#
loop_
_entity_poly.entity_id
_entity_poly.type
_entity_poly.pdbx_seq_one_letter_code
_entity_poly.pdbx_strand_id
1 'polypeptide(L)'
;MSDQTAPPPPAAPAAGPRFRLPSAYTILFALIVVMAIATWIIPAGAYQLDKEGAPIPGTYHEVAGDPQRILIDSLTAPINGLYGIEDA
;
A
#
# COMPACT_ATOMS: atom_id res chain seq x y z
N MET A 1 26.55 36.85 58.33
CA MET A 1 25.82 37.24 57.11
C MET A 1 26.08 36.13 56.10
N SER A 2 25.19 35.13 56.02
CA SER A 2 25.38 33.91 55.24
C SER A 2 24.29 33.81 54.19
N ASP A 3 24.33 34.69 53.19
CA ASP A 3 23.50 34.55 52.00
C ASP A 3 24.36 33.98 50.88
N GLN A 4 24.50 32.66 50.87
CA GLN A 4 24.96 31.93 49.69
C GLN A 4 23.73 31.64 48.83
N THR A 5 23.41 32.59 47.95
CA THR A 5 22.38 32.39 46.92
C THR A 5 22.93 31.40 45.90
N ALA A 6 22.38 30.19 45.86
CA ALA A 6 22.74 29.19 44.86
C ALA A 6 22.43 29.71 43.44
N PRO A 7 23.25 29.38 42.43
CA PRO A 7 23.01 29.83 41.06
C PRO A 7 21.69 29.22 40.52
N PRO A 8 20.94 29.95 39.68
CA PRO A 8 19.71 29.44 39.09
C PRO A 8 20.01 28.22 38.19
N PRO A 9 19.09 27.24 38.13
CA PRO A 9 19.27 26.05 37.30
C PRO A 9 19.39 26.46 35.81
N PRO A 10 20.22 25.77 35.02
CA PRO A 10 20.40 26.08 33.61
C PRO A 10 19.07 25.93 32.86
N ALA A 11 18.74 26.92 32.02
CA ALA A 11 17.55 26.90 31.18
C ALA A 11 17.57 25.66 30.26
N ALA A 12 16.52 24.82 30.36
CA ALA A 12 16.39 23.62 29.55
C ALA A 12 16.36 23.98 28.04
N PRO A 13 17.04 23.20 27.18
CA PRO A 13 17.08 23.51 25.76
C PRO A 13 15.69 23.37 25.14
N ALA A 14 15.26 24.37 24.37
CA ALA A 14 14.01 24.33 23.61
C ALA A 14 14.11 23.23 22.54
N ALA A 15 13.33 22.16 22.72
CA ALA A 15 13.30 21.04 21.80
C ALA A 15 12.69 21.48 20.45
N GLY A 16 13.49 21.41 19.37
CA GLY A 16 13.02 21.59 18.00
C GLY A 16 11.99 20.53 17.58
N PRO A 17 11.32 20.72 16.43
CA PRO A 17 10.31 19.78 15.96
C PRO A 17 10.94 18.41 15.70
N ARG A 18 10.56 17.43 16.53
CA ARG A 18 11.00 16.04 16.39
C ARG A 18 10.21 15.38 15.26
N PHE A 19 10.86 15.10 14.13
CA PHE A 19 10.28 14.27 13.09
C PHE A 19 10.18 12.83 13.62
N ARG A 20 8.97 12.42 14.04
CA ARG A 20 8.71 11.06 14.47
C ARG A 20 8.36 10.23 13.23
N LEU A 21 9.02 9.09 13.11
CA LEU A 21 8.62 8.09 12.13
C LEU A 21 7.17 7.64 12.42
N PRO A 22 6.31 7.53 11.39
CA PRO A 22 4.96 7.05 11.56
C PRO A 22 4.95 5.59 12.04
N SER A 23 3.80 5.16 12.57
CA SER A 23 3.65 3.77 13.03
C SER A 23 3.82 2.77 11.88
N ALA A 24 4.23 1.55 12.20
CA ALA A 24 4.34 0.47 11.22
C ALA A 24 3.03 0.27 10.43
N TYR A 25 1.88 0.33 11.11
CA TYR A 25 0.57 0.22 10.47
C TYR A 25 0.29 1.35 9.48
N THR A 26 0.71 2.58 9.79
CA THR A 26 0.53 3.74 8.91
C THR A 26 1.37 3.60 7.65
N ILE A 27 2.64 3.16 7.78
CA ILE A 27 3.52 2.93 6.64
C ILE A 27 2.95 1.80 5.77
N LEU A 28 2.54 0.69 6.39
CA LEU A 28 1.91 -0.42 5.69
C LEU A 28 0.67 0.04 4.91
N PHE A 29 -0.21 0.80 5.54
CA PHE A 29 -1.40 1.35 4.90
C PHE A 29 -1.04 2.27 3.73
N ALA A 30 -0.08 3.17 3.90
CA ALA A 30 0.38 4.05 2.83
C ALA A 30 0.95 3.26 1.64
N LEU A 31 1.71 2.19 1.89
CA LEU A 31 2.23 1.32 0.84
C LEU A 31 1.11 0.62 0.07
N ILE A 32 0.06 0.14 0.75
CA ILE A 32 -1.10 -0.47 0.10
C ILE A 32 -1.78 0.54 -0.84
N VAL A 33 -1.99 1.78 -0.38
CA VAL A 33 -2.60 2.83 -1.21
C VAL A 33 -1.72 3.14 -2.43
N VAL A 34 -0.42 3.28 -2.24
CA VAL A 34 0.52 3.55 -3.34
C VAL A 34 0.55 2.42 -4.36
N MET A 35 0.59 1.16 -3.90
CA MET A 35 0.54 -0.01 -4.78
C MET A 35 -0.78 -0.11 -5.53
N ALA A 36 -1.92 0.13 -4.87
CA ALA A 36 -3.22 0.16 -5.52
C ALA A 36 -3.26 1.22 -6.63
N ILE A 37 -2.74 2.43 -6.37
CA ILE A 37 -2.66 3.47 -7.39
C ILE A 37 -1.76 3.06 -8.56
N ALA A 38 -0.63 2.40 -8.27
CA ALA A 38 0.29 1.93 -9.31
C ALA A 38 -0.37 0.94 -10.28
N THR A 39 -1.38 0.17 -9.86
CA THR A 39 -2.10 -0.77 -10.75
C THR A 39 -2.88 -0.08 -11.88
N TRP A 40 -3.20 1.21 -11.76
CA TRP A 40 -3.81 1.97 -12.86
C TRP A 40 -2.78 2.49 -13.87
N ILE A 41 -1.50 2.54 -13.49
CA ILE A 41 -0.43 3.12 -14.32
C ILE A 41 0.35 2.00 -15.02
N ILE A 42 0.55 0.86 -14.35
CA ILE A 42 1.35 -0.25 -14.83
C ILE A 42 0.42 -1.35 -15.35
N PRO A 43 0.35 -1.61 -16.66
CA PRO A 43 -0.47 -2.69 -17.20
C PRO A 43 0.07 -4.05 -16.77
N ALA A 44 -0.83 -5.02 -16.64
CA ALA A 44 -0.44 -6.40 -16.40
C ALA A 44 0.12 -7.01 -17.70
N GLY A 45 0.98 -8.01 -17.58
CA GLY A 45 1.50 -8.75 -18.72
C GLY A 45 1.51 -10.24 -18.46
N ALA A 46 1.27 -11.02 -19.50
CA ALA A 46 1.21 -12.48 -19.43
C ALA A 46 1.98 -13.11 -20.61
N TYR A 47 2.34 -14.39 -20.42
CA TYR A 47 2.84 -15.25 -21.49
C TYR A 47 1.72 -16.15 -21.98
N GLN A 48 1.76 -16.53 -23.25
CA GLN A 48 0.90 -17.61 -23.72
C GLN A 48 1.37 -18.93 -23.10
N LEU A 49 0.41 -19.78 -22.74
CA LEU A 49 0.70 -21.11 -22.22
C LEU A 49 0.54 -22.13 -23.35
N ASP A 50 1.41 -23.14 -23.40
CA ASP A 50 1.24 -24.28 -24.28
C ASP A 50 0.14 -25.24 -23.78
N LYS A 51 -0.09 -26.33 -24.51
CA LYS A 51 -1.10 -27.35 -24.16
C LYS A 51 -0.75 -28.13 -22.89
N GLU A 52 0.50 -28.05 -22.42
CA GLU A 52 0.97 -28.59 -21.15
C GLU A 52 0.91 -27.56 -20.00
N GLY A 53 0.54 -26.30 -20.29
CA GLY A 53 0.46 -25.21 -19.32
C GLY A 53 1.78 -24.49 -19.05
N ALA A 54 2.82 -24.70 -19.87
CA ALA A 54 4.10 -24.02 -19.71
C ALA A 54 4.12 -22.68 -20.49
N PRO A 55 4.76 -21.62 -19.94
CA PRO A 55 4.85 -20.33 -20.61
C PRO A 55 5.77 -20.40 -21.84
N ILE A 56 5.28 -19.92 -22.98
CA ILE A 56 5.98 -19.91 -24.26
C ILE A 56 6.92 -18.69 -24.30
N PRO A 57 8.24 -18.87 -24.38
CA PRO A 57 9.19 -17.76 -24.43
C PRO A 57 8.94 -16.83 -25.62
N GLY A 58 9.10 -15.52 -25.42
CA GLY A 58 8.90 -14.51 -26.48
C GLY A 58 7.44 -14.14 -26.75
N THR A 59 6.47 -14.74 -26.05
CA THR A 59 5.03 -14.43 -26.20
C THR A 59 4.50 -13.44 -25.14
N TYR A 60 5.40 -12.67 -24.52
CA TYR A 60 5.00 -11.64 -23.56
C TYR A 60 4.09 -10.62 -24.26
N HIS A 61 2.91 -10.43 -23.71
CA HIS A 61 1.97 -9.43 -24.17
C HIS A 61 1.34 -8.74 -22.96
N GLU A 62 1.00 -7.46 -23.15
CA GLU A 62 0.19 -6.75 -22.18
C GLU A 62 -1.23 -7.31 -22.20
N VAL A 63 -1.80 -7.48 -21.01
CA VAL A 63 -3.18 -7.90 -20.81
C VAL A 63 -3.95 -6.77 -20.13
N ALA A 64 -5.27 -6.82 -20.23
CA ALA A 64 -6.12 -5.85 -19.55
C ALA A 64 -5.82 -5.89 -18.05
N GLY A 65 -5.40 -4.75 -17.49
CA GLY A 65 -5.17 -4.63 -16.06
C GLY A 65 -6.50 -4.76 -15.31
N ASP A 66 -6.50 -5.56 -14.25
CA ASP A 66 -7.59 -5.62 -13.27
C ASP A 66 -7.15 -4.86 -12.01
N PRO A 67 -7.36 -3.52 -11.96
CA PRO A 67 -6.93 -2.72 -10.83
C PRO A 67 -7.69 -3.12 -9.56
N GLN A 68 -7.06 -2.93 -8.40
CA GLN A 68 -7.57 -3.40 -7.12
C GLN A 68 -8.90 -2.70 -6.73
N ARG A 69 -10.06 -3.24 -7.11
CA ARG A 69 -11.42 -2.67 -6.93
C ARG A 69 -12.14 -3.14 -5.67
N ILE A 70 -11.39 -3.35 -4.57
CA ILE A 70 -11.84 -3.96 -3.31
C ILE A 70 -13.20 -3.43 -2.83
N LEU A 71 -13.45 -2.12 -2.91
CA LEU A 71 -14.71 -1.55 -2.43
C LEU A 71 -15.92 -1.94 -3.31
N ILE A 72 -15.75 -1.94 -4.63
CA ILE A 72 -16.83 -2.30 -5.56
C ILE A 72 -17.04 -3.81 -5.51
N ASP A 73 -15.95 -4.58 -5.58
CA ASP A 73 -15.99 -6.05 -5.56
C ASP A 73 -16.57 -6.58 -4.25
N SER A 74 -16.26 -5.96 -3.11
CA SER A 74 -16.84 -6.39 -1.82
C SER A 74 -18.34 -6.12 -1.72
N LEU A 75 -18.83 -5.07 -2.39
CA LEU A 75 -20.26 -4.74 -2.42
C LEU A 75 -21.03 -5.59 -3.43
N THR A 76 -20.43 -5.90 -4.57
CA THR A 76 -21.05 -6.70 -5.64
C THR A 76 -20.85 -8.21 -5.44
N ALA A 77 -19.86 -8.65 -4.67
CA ALA A 77 -19.58 -10.08 -4.45
C ALA A 77 -20.78 -10.88 -3.91
N PRO A 78 -21.56 -10.41 -2.91
CA PRO A 78 -22.76 -11.13 -2.46
C PRO A 78 -23.83 -11.24 -3.54
N ILE A 79 -23.95 -10.20 -4.38
CA ILE A 79 -24.92 -10.14 -5.48
C ILE A 79 -24.49 -11.13 -6.58
N ASN A 80 -23.26 -11.03 -7.07
CA ASN A 80 -22.70 -11.91 -8.09
C ASN A 80 -22.69 -13.39 -7.65
N GLY A 81 -22.43 -13.66 -6.37
CA GLY A 81 -22.51 -15.01 -5.81
C GLY A 81 -23.92 -15.62 -5.81
N LEU A 82 -24.97 -14.78 -5.80
CA LEU A 82 -26.37 -15.23 -5.83
C LEU A 82 -26.91 -15.38 -7.27
N TYR A 83 -26.41 -14.57 -8.21
CA TYR A 83 -26.78 -14.62 -9.63
C TYR A 83 -26.00 -15.68 -10.42
N GLY A 84 -24.93 -16.23 -9.84
CA GLY A 84 -24.03 -17.17 -10.51
C GLY A 84 -22.87 -16.41 -11.16
N ILE A 85 -21.66 -16.96 -11.09
CA ILE A 85 -20.46 -16.40 -11.70
C ILE A 85 -20.68 -16.22 -13.22
N GLU A 86 -21.03 -15.02 -13.65
CA GLU A 86 -20.68 -14.52 -14.98
C GLU A 86 -19.21 -14.09 -14.87
N ASP A 87 -18.38 -14.62 -15.76
CA ASP A 87 -16.94 -14.38 -15.85
C ASP A 87 -16.07 -15.21 -14.89
N ALA A 88 -15.86 -16.48 -15.26
CA ALA A 88 -14.71 -17.30 -14.86
C ALA A 88 -13.78 -17.52 -16.06
#